data_AF-A0A4U5WIU7-F1
#
_entry.id   AF-A0A4U5WIU7-F1
#
_cell.length_a   1.000
_cell.length_b   1.000
_cell.length_c   1.000
_cell.angle_alpha   90.00
_cell.angle_beta   90.00
_cell.angle_gamma   90.00
#
_symmetry.space_group_name_H-M   'P 1'
#
loop_
_entity.id
_entity.type
_entity.pdbx_description
1 polymer ?
#
loop_
_entity_poly.entity_id
_entity_poly.type
_entity_poly.pdbx_seq_one_letter_code
_entity_poly.pdbx_strand_id
1 'polypeptide(L)'
;MTYIVTVDVGLPGGVPELGPLQRVGAVALLEDGFRAVDTARAPADLRVDLVDSVVAVHPRGALLKVVVDAPALEAAERAVRFLVEGLLERSELLADWPIDRCEVVLHSKAALESLEAAGGPDAPPADPAARKARHSEPPRGTGAGIGHDADAEAQGARRQMLGLADALHSFPPATFGVRAEDDARLAAGALVWATGVLVDHLFEDVQTLSEEDTTVAECDSPLWHLEALPARYALQYDSLFARRFLVTVIALTTRFTDGTFRRLSCVAEELALKLLLDEARVTLETFGLLGDGVSTALETFADTVHEDMDHTWLYDDSLDGIEESPVGNALGVRPLRFKEWFTPLDKGRHVHPYATDDQLDT
;
A
#
# COMPACT_ATOMS: atom_id res chain seq x y z
N MET A 1 0.87 -1.74 18.59
CA MET A 1 0.16 -1.37 17.36
C MET A 1 1.21 -0.82 16.41
N THR A 2 1.11 -1.15 15.14
CA THR A 2 2.08 -0.70 14.14
C THR A 2 1.67 0.67 13.61
N TYR A 3 2.60 1.60 13.60
CA TYR A 3 2.40 2.97 13.12
C TYR A 3 3.42 3.28 12.03
N ILE A 4 3.00 4.07 11.04
CA ILE A 4 3.88 4.63 10.02
C ILE A 4 4.08 6.10 10.34
N VAL A 5 5.32 6.48 10.61
CA VAL A 5 5.71 7.86 10.91
C VAL A 5 6.50 8.40 9.73
N THR A 6 6.04 9.51 9.17
CA THR A 6 6.72 10.20 8.08
C THR A 6 7.55 11.34 8.67
N VAL A 7 8.84 11.37 8.35
CA VAL A 7 9.79 12.40 8.82
C VAL A 7 10.41 13.08 7.61
N ASP A 8 10.27 14.40 7.53
CA ASP A 8 10.94 15.22 6.53
C ASP A 8 12.15 15.91 7.17
N VAL A 9 13.31 15.69 6.58
CA VAL A 9 14.59 16.22 7.03
C VAL A 9 15.13 17.17 5.96
N GLY A 10 15.20 18.46 6.27
CA GLY A 10 15.61 19.49 5.35
C GLY A 10 17.11 19.72 5.28
N LEU A 11 17.55 20.46 4.26
CA LEU A 11 18.88 21.06 4.23
C LEU A 11 18.98 22.28 5.15
N PRO A 12 20.14 22.51 5.80
CA PRO A 12 20.39 23.74 6.52
C PRO A 12 20.20 24.97 5.62
N GLY A 13 19.72 26.07 6.20
CA GLY A 13 19.47 27.32 5.48
C GLY A 13 20.71 27.85 4.74
N GLY A 14 20.55 28.15 3.45
CA GLY A 14 21.62 28.70 2.62
C GLY A 14 22.53 27.68 1.93
N VAL A 15 22.30 26.37 2.13
CA VAL A 15 22.98 25.31 1.39
C VAL A 15 22.30 25.13 0.01
N PRO A 16 23.09 25.03 -1.08
CA PRO A 16 22.54 24.73 -2.40
C PRO A 16 21.90 23.34 -2.44
N GLU A 17 20.99 23.14 -3.39
CA GLU A 17 20.33 21.85 -3.59
C GLU A 17 21.33 20.70 -3.80
N LEU A 18 20.94 19.51 -3.33
CA LEU A 18 21.75 18.30 -3.48
C LEU A 18 21.79 17.88 -4.95
N GLY A 19 23.00 17.82 -5.49
CA GLY A 19 23.25 17.22 -6.79
C GLY A 19 23.03 15.70 -6.77
N PRO A 20 22.93 15.04 -7.94
CA PRO A 20 22.63 13.60 -8.03
C PRO A 20 23.55 12.70 -7.20
N LEU A 21 24.87 12.97 -7.19
CA LEU A 21 25.83 12.20 -6.39
C LEU A 21 25.69 12.43 -4.89
N GLN A 22 25.35 13.65 -4.47
CA GLN A 22 25.14 13.96 -3.06
C GLN A 22 23.86 13.29 -2.54
N ARG A 23 22.82 13.17 -3.38
CA ARG A 23 21.60 12.45 -3.03
C ARG A 23 21.85 10.96 -2.78
N VAL A 24 22.61 10.29 -3.66
CA VAL A 24 23.02 8.90 -3.45
C VAL A 24 23.82 8.72 -2.16
N GLY A 25 24.74 9.66 -1.87
CA GLY A 25 25.49 9.65 -0.61
C GLY A 25 24.61 9.82 0.62
N ALA A 26 23.63 10.71 0.58
CA ALA A 26 22.68 10.92 1.67
C ALA A 26 21.80 9.69 1.91
N VAL A 27 21.31 9.01 0.85
CA VAL A 27 20.57 7.74 0.98
C VAL A 27 21.42 6.72 1.73
N ALA A 28 22.65 6.48 1.29
CA ALA A 28 23.54 5.49 1.90
C ALA A 28 23.82 5.78 3.39
N LEU A 29 24.03 7.05 3.76
CA LEU A 29 24.26 7.45 5.14
C LEU A 29 23.01 7.26 6.02
N LEU A 30 21.83 7.57 5.50
CA LEU A 30 20.57 7.43 6.22
C LEU A 30 20.19 5.95 6.41
N GLU A 31 20.31 5.14 5.37
CA GLU A 31 20.05 3.69 5.43
C GLU A 31 21.03 2.96 6.36
N ASP A 32 22.33 3.25 6.26
CA ASP A 32 23.32 2.65 7.16
C ASP A 32 23.07 3.10 8.62
N GLY A 33 22.65 4.35 8.79
CA GLY A 33 22.20 4.89 10.06
C GLY A 33 21.06 4.06 10.68
N PHE A 34 19.99 3.78 9.92
CA PHE A 34 18.88 2.96 10.40
C PHE A 34 19.29 1.50 10.66
N ARG A 35 20.12 0.93 9.79
CA ARG A 35 20.62 -0.45 9.94
C ARG A 35 21.50 -0.62 11.20
N ALA A 36 22.16 0.46 11.63
CA ALA A 36 22.98 0.52 12.84
C ALA A 36 22.23 1.00 14.10
N VAL A 37 20.94 1.33 14.02
CA VAL A 37 20.11 1.74 15.17
C VAL A 37 19.86 0.55 16.09
N ASP A 38 20.13 0.75 17.37
CA ASP A 38 19.78 -0.18 18.45
C ASP A 38 18.71 0.48 19.33
N THR A 39 17.44 0.23 19.02
CA THR A 39 16.29 0.86 19.72
C THR A 39 16.23 0.47 21.21
N ALA A 40 16.91 -0.60 21.64
CA ALA A 40 16.98 -1.01 23.04
C ALA A 40 17.78 -0.01 23.92
N ARG A 41 18.63 0.82 23.30
CA ARG A 41 19.39 1.88 23.99
C ARG A 41 18.58 3.16 24.20
N ALA A 42 17.39 3.26 23.61
CA ALA A 42 16.51 4.41 23.81
C ALA A 42 16.02 4.48 25.28
N PRO A 43 15.67 5.70 25.77
CA PRO A 43 14.95 5.89 27.03
C PRO A 43 13.71 5.02 27.11
N ALA A 44 13.37 4.54 28.31
CA ALA A 44 12.30 3.55 28.48
C ALA A 44 10.93 4.01 27.93
N ASP A 45 10.65 5.30 27.92
CA ASP A 45 9.43 5.92 27.38
C ASP A 45 9.45 6.11 25.85
N LEU A 46 10.59 5.88 25.20
CA LEU A 46 10.81 6.01 23.74
C LEU A 46 11.24 4.69 23.09
N ARG A 47 11.20 3.58 23.83
CA ARG A 47 11.49 2.26 23.28
C ARG A 47 10.33 1.80 22.42
N VAL A 48 10.61 1.66 21.13
CA VAL A 48 9.71 1.09 20.13
C VAL A 48 10.48 0.04 19.34
N ASP A 49 9.76 -0.94 18.82
CA ASP A 49 10.35 -1.91 17.90
C ASP A 49 10.30 -1.33 16.50
N LEU A 50 11.48 -1.11 15.90
CA LEU A 50 11.60 -0.69 14.51
C LEU A 50 11.31 -1.89 13.63
N VAL A 51 10.23 -1.81 12.85
CA VAL A 51 9.78 -2.88 11.96
C VAL A 51 10.44 -2.71 10.59
N ASP A 52 10.41 -1.49 10.05
CA ASP A 52 10.96 -1.17 8.74
C ASP A 52 11.26 0.33 8.59
N SER A 53 12.06 0.71 7.59
CA SER A 53 12.37 2.10 7.27
C SER A 53 12.65 2.29 5.77
N VAL A 54 11.99 3.28 5.17
CA VAL A 54 12.22 3.70 3.78
C VAL A 54 12.84 5.09 3.75
N VAL A 55 13.88 5.27 2.94
CA VAL A 55 14.60 6.54 2.77
C VAL A 55 14.45 7.03 1.34
N ALA A 56 13.93 8.25 1.16
CA ALA A 56 13.86 8.93 -0.12
C ALA A 56 14.55 10.30 -0.04
N VAL A 57 15.57 10.54 -0.86
CA VAL A 57 16.30 11.82 -0.85
C VAL A 57 15.92 12.67 -2.06
N HIS A 58 15.50 13.90 -1.81
CA HIS A 58 15.13 14.89 -2.82
C HIS A 58 16.15 16.05 -2.83
N PRO A 59 16.10 17.00 -3.79
CA PRO A 59 17.08 18.08 -3.90
C PRO A 59 17.20 18.99 -2.66
N ARG A 60 16.18 19.01 -1.79
CA ARG A 60 16.07 19.91 -0.63
C ARG A 60 16.20 19.20 0.72
N GLY A 61 16.41 17.89 0.76
CA GLY A 61 16.35 17.12 2.00
C GLY A 61 16.13 15.62 1.77
N ALA A 62 15.55 14.95 2.77
CA ALA A 62 15.18 13.55 2.73
C ALA A 62 13.86 13.30 3.45
N LEU A 63 13.00 12.50 2.84
CA LEU A 63 11.78 11.99 3.44
C LEU A 63 12.03 10.55 3.93
N LEU A 64 11.67 10.29 5.18
CA LEU A 64 11.84 9.00 5.85
C LEU A 64 10.45 8.47 6.22
N LYS A 65 10.09 7.27 5.76
CA LYS A 65 8.92 6.55 6.29
C LYS A 65 9.43 5.49 7.26
N VAL A 66 9.09 5.61 8.54
CA VAL A 66 9.57 4.72 9.60
C VAL A 66 8.40 3.95 10.18
N VAL A 67 8.46 2.62 10.12
CA VAL A 67 7.42 1.72 10.60
C VAL A 67 7.82 1.21 11.98
N VAL A 68 7.02 1.48 12.99
CA VAL A 68 7.33 1.11 14.39
C VAL A 68 6.14 0.48 15.09
N ASP A 69 6.42 -0.47 15.97
CA ASP A 69 5.44 -0.93 16.95
C ASP A 69 5.52 -0.08 18.22
N ALA A 70 4.40 0.59 18.52
CA ALA A 70 4.27 1.46 19.68
C ALA A 70 2.95 1.22 20.43
N PRO A 71 2.86 1.64 21.70
CA PRO A 71 1.61 1.55 22.47
C PRO A 71 0.59 2.64 22.13
N ALA A 72 1.03 3.74 21.52
CA ALA A 72 0.20 4.89 21.15
C ALA A 72 0.83 5.70 20.00
N LEU A 73 0.03 6.51 19.32
CA LEU A 73 0.46 7.37 18.20
C LEU A 73 1.52 8.39 18.64
N GLU A 74 1.29 9.06 19.78
CA GLU A 74 2.22 10.07 20.30
C GLU A 74 3.54 9.43 20.76
N ALA A 75 3.49 8.17 21.20
CA ALA A 75 4.68 7.40 21.52
C ALA A 75 5.47 7.02 20.26
N ALA A 76 4.78 6.65 19.17
CA ALA A 76 5.41 6.39 17.88
C ALA A 76 6.12 7.63 17.32
N GLU A 77 5.44 8.78 17.29
CA GLU A 77 6.00 10.03 16.76
C GLU A 77 7.24 10.48 17.56
N ARG A 78 7.13 10.49 18.90
CA ARG A 78 8.23 10.89 19.77
C ARG A 78 9.43 9.96 19.65
N ALA A 79 9.18 8.65 19.58
CA ALA A 79 10.24 7.66 19.46
C ALA A 79 10.95 7.78 18.10
N VAL A 80 10.20 7.88 17.00
CA VAL A 80 10.78 8.06 15.67
C VAL A 80 11.54 9.37 15.55
N ARG A 81 11.01 10.48 16.07
CA ARG A 81 11.73 11.76 16.11
C ARG A 81 13.08 11.61 16.81
N PHE A 82 13.10 11.02 18.01
CA PHE A 82 14.34 10.77 18.76
C PHE A 82 15.31 9.87 18.00
N LEU A 83 14.81 8.82 17.33
CA LEU A 83 15.63 7.92 16.52
C LEU A 83 16.28 8.64 15.34
N VAL A 84 15.52 9.48 14.63
CA VAL A 84 16.03 10.25 13.48
C VAL A 84 17.01 11.32 13.94
N GLU A 85 16.73 12.06 15.01
CA GLU A 85 17.68 13.03 15.60
C GLU A 85 19.01 12.34 15.94
N GLY A 86 18.96 11.22 16.67
CA GLY A 86 20.16 10.46 17.02
C GLY A 86 20.86 9.82 15.82
N LEU A 87 20.16 9.56 14.72
CA LEU A 87 20.75 9.11 13.46
C LEU A 87 21.52 10.25 12.78
N LEU A 88 20.90 11.43 12.64
CA LEU A 88 21.52 12.60 12.02
C LEU A 88 22.78 13.04 12.79
N GLU A 89 22.71 13.06 14.12
CA GLU A 89 23.85 13.41 15.00
C GLU A 89 25.05 12.47 14.87
N ARG A 90 24.85 11.21 14.44
CA ARG A 90 25.93 10.23 14.29
C ARG A 90 26.75 10.43 13.02
N SER A 91 26.23 11.20 12.05
CA SER A 91 26.92 11.50 10.81
C SER A 91 27.37 12.95 10.79
N GLU A 92 28.68 13.19 10.72
CA GLU A 92 29.23 14.55 10.57
C GLU A 92 28.67 15.30 9.35
N LEU A 93 28.18 14.57 8.33
CA LEU A 93 27.64 15.14 7.10
C LEU A 93 26.15 15.50 7.19
N LEU A 94 25.42 14.92 8.15
CA LEU A 94 23.98 15.10 8.32
C LEU A 94 23.59 15.81 9.62
N ALA A 95 24.53 16.00 10.55
CA ALA A 95 24.27 16.53 11.89
C ALA A 95 23.56 17.90 11.92
N ASP A 96 23.77 18.72 10.89
CA ASP A 96 23.16 20.06 10.79
C ASP A 96 21.80 20.08 10.09
N TRP A 97 21.29 18.93 9.63
CA TRP A 97 20.03 18.86 8.90
C TRP A 97 18.83 18.94 9.87
N PRO A 98 17.95 19.95 9.75
CA PRO A 98 16.76 20.05 10.59
C PRO A 98 15.73 18.99 10.24
N ILE A 99 14.98 18.53 11.24
CA ILE A 99 13.71 17.83 11.02
C ILE A 99 12.63 18.90 10.82
N ASP A 100 12.16 19.04 9.59
CA ASP A 100 11.14 20.03 9.22
C ASP A 100 9.74 19.55 9.60
N ARG A 101 9.47 18.25 9.46
CA ARG A 101 8.18 17.62 9.79
C ARG A 101 8.39 16.21 10.34
N CYS A 102 7.56 15.79 11.30
CA CYS A 102 7.51 14.42 11.78
C CYS A 102 6.10 14.14 12.27
N GLU A 103 5.35 13.34 11.52
CA GLU A 103 3.91 13.14 11.71
C GLU A 103 3.54 11.67 11.50
N VAL A 104 2.52 11.21 12.23
CA VAL A 104 2.00 9.85 12.09
C VAL A 104 0.86 9.84 11.10
N VAL A 105 0.97 9.05 10.04
CA VAL A 105 -0.10 8.89 9.06
C VAL A 105 -0.99 7.72 9.48
N LEU A 106 -2.24 8.02 9.84
CA LEU A 106 -3.23 7.01 10.20
C LEU A 106 -3.88 6.43 8.93
N HIS A 107 -3.38 5.31 8.44
CA HIS A 107 -3.88 4.68 7.21
C HIS A 107 -5.15 3.82 7.39
N SER A 108 -5.78 3.76 8.57
CA SER A 108 -7.00 2.97 8.74
C SER A 108 -8.23 3.86 8.89
N LYS A 109 -9.22 3.67 8.02
CA LYS A 109 -10.60 4.19 8.15
C LYS A 109 -11.16 3.98 9.56
N ALA A 110 -10.84 2.85 10.19
CA ALA A 110 -11.19 2.52 11.58
C ALA A 110 -10.56 3.45 12.64
N ALA A 111 -9.37 4.02 12.39
CA ALA A 111 -8.73 4.99 13.28
C ALA A 111 -9.36 6.37 13.14
N LEU A 112 -9.76 6.78 11.93
CA LEU A 112 -10.53 8.00 11.72
C LEU A 112 -11.90 7.92 12.40
N GLU A 113 -12.61 6.79 12.24
CA GLU A 113 -13.88 6.52 12.91
C GLU A 113 -13.73 6.50 14.45
N SER A 114 -12.63 5.94 14.97
CA SER A 114 -12.34 5.94 16.41
C SER A 114 -11.97 7.33 16.95
N LEU A 115 -11.38 8.21 16.14
CA LEU A 115 -11.04 9.59 16.51
C LEU A 115 -12.26 10.50 16.47
N GLU A 116 -13.14 10.32 15.47
CA GLU A 116 -14.43 11.00 15.37
C GLU A 116 -15.39 10.58 16.50
N ALA A 117 -15.38 9.30 16.88
CA ALA A 117 -16.14 8.79 18.02
C ALA A 117 -15.68 9.37 19.37
N ALA A 118 -14.40 9.76 19.50
CA ALA A 118 -13.86 10.33 20.73
C ALA A 118 -14.38 11.76 21.04
N GLY A 119 -14.92 12.47 20.03
CA GLY A 119 -15.56 13.79 20.18
C GLY A 119 -17.08 13.77 20.20
N GLY A 120 -17.70 12.59 20.07
CA GLY A 120 -19.14 12.42 19.96
C GLY A 120 -19.90 12.51 21.30
N PRO A 121 -21.25 12.45 21.28
CA PRO A 121 -22.10 12.51 22.47
C PRO A 121 -21.85 11.38 23.50
N ASP A 122 -21.16 10.32 23.10
CA ASP A 122 -20.74 9.20 23.95
C ASP A 122 -19.31 9.33 24.51
N ALA A 123 -18.62 10.45 24.25
CA ALA A 123 -17.29 10.71 24.79
C ALA A 123 -17.28 10.59 26.33
N PRO A 124 -16.27 9.89 26.91
CA PRO A 124 -16.21 9.72 28.35
C PRO A 124 -16.07 11.09 29.03
N PRO A 125 -16.75 11.32 30.17
CA PRO A 125 -16.64 12.58 30.89
C PRO A 125 -15.17 12.94 31.18
N ALA A 126 -14.83 14.22 31.02
CA ALA A 126 -13.49 14.73 31.29
C ALA A 126 -13.09 14.54 32.77
N ASP A 127 -14.07 14.51 33.68
CA ASP A 127 -13.88 14.24 35.10
C ASP A 127 -13.57 12.74 35.37
N PRO A 128 -12.38 12.42 35.93
CA PRO A 128 -12.00 11.05 36.28
C PRO A 128 -12.94 10.38 37.30
N ALA A 129 -13.57 11.15 38.20
CA ALA A 129 -14.50 10.59 39.19
C ALA A 129 -15.82 10.12 38.56
N ALA A 130 -16.35 10.90 37.61
CA ALA A 130 -17.53 10.54 36.82
C ALA A 130 -17.28 9.31 35.93
N ARG A 131 -16.06 9.17 35.38
CA ARG A 131 -15.65 8.00 34.58
C ARG A 131 -15.64 6.71 35.40
N LYS A 132 -15.09 6.77 36.63
CA LYS A 132 -15.05 5.64 37.56
C LYS A 132 -16.45 5.21 38.02
N ALA A 133 -17.37 6.15 38.19
CA ALA A 133 -18.76 5.87 38.53
C ALA A 133 -19.50 5.14 37.40
N ARG A 134 -19.33 5.56 36.14
CA ARG A 134 -19.92 4.88 34.96
C ARG A 134 -19.46 3.42 34.81
N HIS A 135 -18.18 3.14 35.07
CA HIS A 135 -17.64 1.77 35.00
C HIS A 135 -18.07 0.87 36.16
N SER A 136 -18.65 1.42 37.22
CA SER A 136 -19.05 0.68 38.42
C SER A 136 -20.54 0.31 38.45
N GLU A 137 -21.33 0.76 37.47
CA GLU A 137 -22.74 0.36 37.35
C GLU A 137 -22.88 -1.00 36.63
N PRO A 138 -23.70 -1.94 37.16
CA PRO A 138 -23.98 -3.18 36.46
C PRO A 138 -24.82 -2.92 35.20
N PRO A 139 -24.65 -3.68 34.10
CA PRO A 139 -25.26 -3.36 32.82
C PRO A 139 -26.79 -3.37 32.95
N ARG A 140 -27.40 -2.19 32.81
CA ARG A 140 -28.85 -2.07 32.64
C ARG A 140 -29.17 -2.28 31.17
N GLY A 141 -29.86 -3.37 30.87
CA GLY A 141 -30.45 -3.60 29.55
C GLY A 141 -31.47 -2.51 29.22
N THR A 142 -31.15 -1.72 28.20
CA THR A 142 -32.00 -0.79 27.41
C THR A 142 -31.11 -0.39 26.23
N GLY A 143 -31.43 -0.57 24.95
CA GLY A 143 -32.73 -0.59 24.29
C GLY A 143 -32.79 0.55 23.29
N ALA A 144 -32.42 0.25 22.03
CA ALA A 144 -32.67 0.97 20.77
C ALA A 144 -32.14 2.41 20.59
N GLY A 145 -31.10 2.55 19.75
CA GLY A 145 -30.67 3.81 19.16
C GLY A 145 -29.32 3.72 18.43
N ILE A 146 -29.35 3.28 17.17
CA ILE A 146 -28.24 3.21 16.19
C ILE A 146 -27.10 2.24 16.55
N GLY A 147 -27.43 0.95 16.62
CA GLY A 147 -26.47 -0.04 16.14
C GLY A 147 -26.58 -0.06 14.62
N HIS A 148 -25.54 0.36 13.89
CA HIS A 148 -25.33 -0.16 12.54
C HIS A 148 -25.39 -1.68 12.67
N ASP A 149 -26.35 -2.32 12.00
CA ASP A 149 -26.51 -3.76 12.07
C ASP A 149 -25.41 -4.37 11.20
N ALA A 150 -24.19 -4.39 11.74
CA ALA A 150 -22.99 -4.88 11.07
C ALA A 150 -23.20 -6.29 10.53
N ASP A 151 -24.02 -7.11 11.21
CA ASP A 151 -24.41 -8.43 10.73
C ASP A 151 -25.31 -8.36 9.48
N ALA A 152 -26.27 -7.44 9.43
CA ALA A 152 -27.09 -7.22 8.24
C ALA A 152 -26.29 -6.63 7.06
N GLU A 153 -25.33 -5.75 7.33
CA GLU A 153 -24.40 -5.22 6.32
C GLU A 153 -23.48 -6.29 5.76
N ALA A 154 -22.85 -7.09 6.63
CA ALA A 154 -22.03 -8.24 6.22
C ALA A 154 -22.85 -9.25 5.41
N GLN A 155 -24.09 -9.55 5.82
CA GLN A 155 -24.99 -10.41 5.05
C GLN A 155 -25.43 -9.78 3.71
N GLY A 156 -25.58 -8.46 3.66
CA GLY A 156 -25.84 -7.69 2.43
C GLY A 156 -24.67 -7.81 1.46
N ALA A 157 -23.47 -7.47 1.91
CA ALA A 157 -22.23 -7.56 1.15
C ALA A 157 -21.97 -8.99 0.66
N ARG A 158 -22.10 -10.00 1.53
CA ARG A 158 -21.96 -11.42 1.15
C ARG A 158 -22.91 -11.81 0.03
N ARG A 159 -24.18 -11.43 0.12
CA ARG A 159 -25.19 -11.75 -0.93
C ARG A 159 -24.84 -11.07 -2.25
N GLN A 160 -24.40 -9.83 -2.21
CA GLN A 160 -24.02 -9.09 -3.43
C GLN A 160 -22.76 -9.68 -4.06
N MET A 161 -21.70 -9.95 -3.30
CA MET A 161 -20.50 -10.63 -3.82
C MET A 161 -20.83 -12.00 -4.42
N LEU A 162 -21.60 -12.83 -3.74
CA LEU A 162 -22.04 -14.11 -4.30
C LEU A 162 -22.86 -13.96 -5.59
N GLY A 163 -23.65 -12.89 -5.71
CA GLY A 163 -24.37 -12.55 -6.94
C GLY A 163 -23.47 -12.08 -8.09
N LEU A 164 -22.28 -11.56 -7.78
CA LEU A 164 -21.27 -11.13 -8.75
C LEU A 164 -20.34 -12.26 -9.19
N ALA A 165 -20.25 -13.36 -8.44
CA ALA A 165 -19.29 -14.43 -8.68
C ALA A 165 -19.30 -14.95 -10.13
N ASP A 166 -20.48 -15.10 -10.72
CA ASP A 166 -20.64 -15.64 -12.08
C ASP A 166 -20.18 -14.65 -13.17
N ALA A 167 -20.00 -13.37 -12.84
CA ALA A 167 -19.48 -12.36 -13.78
C ALA A 167 -17.99 -12.55 -14.09
N LEU A 168 -17.26 -13.32 -13.28
CA LEU A 168 -15.86 -13.64 -13.50
C LEU A 168 -15.71 -14.79 -14.54
N HIS A 169 -16.16 -14.56 -15.77
CA HIS A 169 -16.35 -15.59 -16.79
C HIS A 169 -15.08 -16.36 -17.19
N SER A 170 -13.90 -15.75 -17.06
CA SER A 170 -12.63 -16.39 -17.45
C SER A 170 -12.13 -17.44 -16.46
N PHE A 171 -12.71 -17.51 -15.25
CA PHE A 171 -12.18 -18.36 -14.18
C PHE A 171 -13.27 -19.26 -13.60
N PRO A 172 -13.25 -20.57 -13.90
CA PRO A 172 -14.14 -21.51 -13.21
C PRO A 172 -13.78 -21.61 -11.72
N PRO A 173 -14.71 -22.08 -10.85
CA PRO A 173 -14.43 -22.25 -9.42
C PRO A 173 -13.16 -23.07 -9.12
N ALA A 174 -12.81 -24.02 -9.99
CA ALA A 174 -11.61 -24.85 -9.88
C ALA A 174 -10.30 -24.02 -9.80
N THR A 175 -10.25 -22.83 -10.41
CA THR A 175 -9.10 -21.91 -10.34
C THR A 175 -8.83 -21.42 -8.91
N PHE A 176 -9.84 -21.48 -8.03
CA PHE A 176 -9.76 -21.07 -6.62
C PHE A 176 -9.46 -22.25 -5.68
N GLY A 177 -9.07 -23.43 -6.18
CA GLY A 177 -8.62 -24.53 -5.32
C GLY A 177 -9.73 -25.20 -4.49
N VAL A 178 -10.91 -25.43 -5.09
CA VAL A 178 -12.17 -25.79 -4.40
C VAL A 178 -12.00 -26.91 -3.34
N ARG A 179 -12.03 -26.50 -2.07
CA ARG A 179 -12.37 -27.38 -0.92
C ARG A 179 -13.82 -27.17 -0.49
N ALA A 180 -14.33 -25.95 -0.62
CA ALA A 180 -15.73 -25.57 -0.44
C ALA A 180 -16.15 -24.62 -1.59
N GLU A 181 -17.27 -24.91 -2.24
CA GLU A 181 -17.74 -24.15 -3.40
C GLU A 181 -18.16 -22.71 -3.03
N ASP A 182 -18.73 -22.53 -1.84
CA ASP A 182 -19.16 -21.22 -1.35
C ASP A 182 -17.98 -20.24 -1.16
N ASP A 183 -16.82 -20.72 -0.68
CA ASP A 183 -15.63 -19.88 -0.45
C ASP A 183 -15.03 -19.43 -1.79
N ALA A 184 -14.94 -20.34 -2.76
CA ALA A 184 -14.48 -20.03 -4.12
C ALA A 184 -15.39 -19.01 -4.80
N ARG A 185 -16.72 -19.16 -4.65
CA ARG A 185 -17.69 -18.19 -5.19
C ARG A 185 -17.61 -16.85 -4.50
N LEU A 186 -17.42 -16.82 -3.19
CA LEU A 186 -17.27 -15.57 -2.44
C LEU A 186 -15.98 -14.84 -2.84
N ALA A 187 -14.86 -15.56 -2.99
CA ALA A 187 -13.60 -15.00 -3.50
C ALA A 187 -13.74 -14.43 -4.92
N ALA A 188 -14.36 -15.18 -5.85
CA ALA A 188 -14.62 -14.71 -7.20
C ALA A 188 -15.50 -13.45 -7.23
N GLY A 189 -16.56 -13.44 -6.41
CA GLY A 189 -17.44 -12.30 -6.24
C GLY A 189 -16.74 -11.06 -5.66
N ALA A 190 -15.83 -11.28 -4.72
CA ALA A 190 -15.03 -10.21 -4.13
C ALA A 190 -14.06 -9.60 -5.15
N LEU A 191 -13.45 -10.37 -6.05
CA LEU A 191 -12.62 -9.84 -7.13
C LEU A 191 -13.41 -8.96 -8.11
N VAL A 192 -14.65 -9.34 -8.43
CA VAL A 192 -15.53 -8.52 -9.28
C VAL A 192 -15.94 -7.23 -8.55
N TRP A 193 -16.25 -7.31 -7.26
CA TRP A 193 -16.52 -6.12 -6.45
C TRP A 193 -15.30 -5.18 -6.40
N ALA A 194 -14.14 -5.73 -6.03
CA ALA A 194 -12.88 -5.00 -5.88
C ALA A 194 -12.43 -4.34 -7.19
N THR A 195 -12.82 -4.88 -8.35
CA THR A 195 -12.57 -4.23 -9.64
C THR A 195 -13.19 -2.83 -9.70
N GLY A 196 -14.42 -2.66 -9.22
CA GLY A 196 -15.08 -1.35 -9.20
C GLY A 196 -14.36 -0.37 -8.26
N VAL A 197 -14.06 -0.83 -7.05
CA VAL A 197 -13.37 -0.02 -6.03
C VAL A 197 -11.98 0.41 -6.50
N LEU A 198 -11.17 -0.54 -7.01
CA LEU A 198 -9.84 -0.29 -7.55
C LEU A 198 -9.87 0.72 -8.71
N VAL A 199 -10.84 0.60 -9.62
CA VAL A 199 -10.98 1.53 -10.75
C VAL A 199 -11.35 2.93 -10.27
N ASP A 200 -12.31 3.07 -9.36
CA ASP A 200 -12.73 4.36 -8.81
C ASP A 200 -11.56 5.05 -8.08
N HIS A 201 -10.87 4.32 -7.20
CA HIS A 201 -9.69 4.83 -6.50
C HIS A 201 -8.55 5.22 -7.46
N LEU A 202 -8.31 4.46 -8.53
CA LEU A 202 -7.30 4.83 -9.53
C LEU A 202 -7.70 6.06 -10.36
N PHE A 203 -9.00 6.30 -10.58
CA PHE A 203 -9.45 7.57 -11.16
C PHE A 203 -9.12 8.74 -10.24
N GLU A 204 -9.34 8.59 -8.93
CA GLU A 204 -8.99 9.60 -7.92
C GLU A 204 -7.47 9.83 -7.89
N ASP A 205 -6.65 8.77 -7.87
CA ASP A 205 -5.19 8.88 -7.92
C ASP A 205 -4.71 9.62 -9.19
N VAL A 206 -5.29 9.31 -10.35
CA VAL A 206 -4.99 10.00 -11.61
C VAL A 206 -5.35 11.49 -11.52
N GLN A 207 -6.50 11.81 -10.93
CA GLN A 207 -6.95 13.18 -10.77
C GLN A 207 -5.99 13.96 -9.87
N THR A 208 -5.67 13.42 -8.69
CA THR A 208 -4.75 14.02 -7.72
C THR A 208 -3.40 14.32 -8.35
N LEU A 209 -2.76 13.32 -8.99
CA LEU A 209 -1.46 13.52 -9.65
C LEU A 209 -1.53 14.52 -10.82
N SER A 210 -2.67 14.62 -11.51
CA SER A 210 -2.84 15.57 -12.62
C SER A 210 -3.07 17.00 -12.13
N GLU A 211 -3.76 17.18 -10.99
CA GLU A 211 -4.04 18.49 -10.40
C GLU A 211 -2.81 19.08 -9.71
N GLU A 212 -2.01 18.24 -9.07
CA GLU A 212 -0.78 18.65 -8.40
C GLU A 212 0.44 18.71 -9.33
N ASP A 213 0.35 18.16 -10.53
CA ASP A 213 1.44 18.06 -11.52
C ASP A 213 2.72 17.46 -10.90
N THR A 214 2.54 16.34 -10.21
CA THR A 214 3.56 15.69 -9.37
C THR A 214 3.67 14.20 -9.66
N THR A 215 4.65 13.56 -9.01
CA THR A 215 4.83 12.10 -9.01
C THR A 215 4.33 11.53 -7.69
N VAL A 216 4.08 10.22 -7.61
CA VAL A 216 3.69 9.55 -6.34
C VAL A 216 4.67 9.86 -5.21
N ALA A 217 5.97 9.93 -5.49
CA ALA A 217 6.99 10.23 -4.47
C ALA A 217 6.96 11.68 -3.95
N GLU A 218 6.44 12.61 -4.75
CA GLU A 218 6.43 14.05 -4.49
C GLU A 218 5.01 14.59 -4.22
N CYS A 219 4.00 13.72 -4.22
CA CYS A 219 2.62 14.09 -3.96
C CYS A 219 2.41 14.31 -2.47
N ASP A 220 1.86 15.47 -2.10
CA ASP A 220 1.53 15.79 -0.71
C ASP A 220 0.17 15.20 -0.31
N SER A 221 -0.73 15.02 -1.29
CA SER A 221 -2.03 14.38 -1.07
C SER A 221 -1.90 12.86 -1.00
N PRO A 222 -2.68 12.19 -0.14
CA PRO A 222 -2.67 10.73 -0.06
C PRO A 222 -3.20 10.12 -1.35
N LEU A 223 -2.57 9.03 -1.79
CA LEU A 223 -3.03 8.22 -2.92
C LEU A 223 -3.53 6.86 -2.41
N TRP A 224 -4.50 6.28 -3.10
CA TRP A 224 -5.18 5.06 -2.70
C TRP A 224 -4.38 3.80 -3.03
N HIS A 225 -3.90 3.68 -4.27
CA HIS A 225 -3.29 2.45 -4.77
C HIS A 225 -1.90 2.66 -5.37
N LEU A 226 -1.62 3.82 -5.95
CA LEU A 226 -0.31 4.06 -6.57
C LEU A 226 0.85 4.06 -5.57
N GLU A 227 0.60 4.38 -4.30
CA GLU A 227 1.59 4.25 -3.21
C GLU A 227 1.92 2.78 -2.85
N ALA A 228 1.04 1.84 -3.19
CA ALA A 228 1.25 0.41 -2.94
C ALA A 228 2.01 -0.30 -4.08
N LEU A 229 2.39 0.44 -5.12
CA LEU A 229 3.32 -0.04 -6.14
C LEU A 229 4.76 -0.06 -5.62
N PRO A 230 5.69 -0.76 -6.31
CA PRO A 230 7.10 -0.80 -5.91
C PRO A 230 7.69 0.59 -5.64
N ALA A 231 8.08 0.86 -4.40
CA ALA A 231 8.44 2.21 -3.93
C ALA A 231 9.67 2.79 -4.67
N ARG A 232 10.59 1.94 -5.13
CA ARG A 232 11.81 2.36 -5.84
C ARG A 232 11.54 3.13 -7.14
N TYR A 233 10.36 2.98 -7.74
CA TYR A 233 9.96 3.71 -8.95
C TYR A 233 8.94 4.82 -8.67
N ALA A 234 8.69 5.19 -7.41
CA ALA A 234 7.67 6.19 -7.06
C ALA A 234 7.86 7.57 -7.73
N LEU A 235 9.11 7.96 -8.00
CA LEU A 235 9.45 9.18 -8.78
C LEU A 235 9.10 9.07 -10.27
N GLN A 236 8.77 7.89 -10.77
CA GLN A 236 8.42 7.63 -12.17
C GLN A 236 6.91 7.45 -12.36
N TYR A 237 6.15 7.37 -11.25
CA TYR A 237 4.70 7.27 -11.27
C TYR A 237 4.09 8.67 -11.34
N ASP A 238 4.12 9.27 -12.53
CA ASP A 238 3.45 10.54 -12.81
C ASP A 238 1.98 10.33 -13.27
N SER A 239 1.29 11.43 -13.59
CA SER A 239 -0.09 11.36 -14.09
C SER A 239 -0.23 10.54 -15.38
N LEU A 240 0.80 10.48 -16.24
CA LEU A 240 0.79 9.69 -17.46
C LEU A 240 0.90 8.19 -17.16
N PHE A 241 1.83 7.82 -16.28
CA PHE A 241 1.94 6.46 -15.75
C PHE A 241 0.60 6.03 -15.15
N ALA A 242 0.01 6.85 -14.27
CA ALA A 242 -1.26 6.55 -13.61
C ALA A 242 -2.39 6.27 -14.63
N ARG A 243 -2.51 7.11 -15.68
CA ARG A 243 -3.50 6.88 -16.75
C ARG A 243 -3.25 5.58 -17.51
N ARG A 244 -1.98 5.25 -17.83
CA ARG A 244 -1.61 4.00 -18.51
C ARG A 244 -1.91 2.79 -17.63
N PHE A 245 -1.63 2.89 -16.33
CA PHE A 245 -1.88 1.85 -15.35
C PHE A 245 -3.38 1.61 -15.16
N LEU A 246 -4.19 2.67 -15.00
CA LEU A 246 -5.65 2.58 -14.95
C LEU A 246 -6.23 1.88 -16.19
N VAL A 247 -5.79 2.26 -17.39
CA VAL A 247 -6.23 1.59 -18.63
C VAL A 247 -5.81 0.12 -18.66
N THR A 248 -4.65 -0.20 -18.10
CA THR A 248 -4.18 -1.59 -17.96
C THR A 248 -5.08 -2.40 -17.03
N VAL A 249 -5.48 -1.83 -15.88
CA VAL A 249 -6.43 -2.46 -14.94
C VAL A 249 -7.79 -2.69 -15.60
N ILE A 250 -8.33 -1.70 -16.31
CA ILE A 250 -9.60 -1.81 -17.04
C ILE A 250 -9.52 -2.91 -18.11
N ALA A 251 -8.44 -2.94 -18.90
CA ALA A 251 -8.26 -3.93 -19.95
C ALA A 251 -8.11 -5.36 -19.37
N LEU A 252 -7.37 -5.51 -18.27
CA LEU A 252 -7.20 -6.78 -17.56
C LEU A 252 -8.53 -7.31 -17.03
N THR A 253 -9.26 -6.48 -16.28
CA THR A 253 -10.51 -6.87 -15.61
C THR A 253 -11.67 -7.06 -16.61
N THR A 254 -11.66 -6.36 -17.75
CA THR A 254 -12.55 -6.68 -18.87
C THR A 254 -12.32 -8.10 -19.37
N ARG A 255 -11.05 -8.51 -19.55
CA ARG A 255 -10.74 -9.88 -19.98
C ARG A 255 -11.12 -10.93 -18.93
N PHE A 256 -11.05 -10.59 -17.65
CA PHE A 256 -11.52 -11.46 -16.58
C PHE A 256 -13.02 -11.71 -16.66
N THR A 257 -13.78 -10.68 -17.03
CA THR A 257 -15.25 -10.70 -17.01
C THR A 257 -15.87 -11.07 -18.36
N ASP A 258 -15.19 -10.93 -19.49
CA ASP A 258 -15.74 -11.26 -20.81
C ASP A 258 -15.40 -12.69 -21.29
N GLY A 259 -14.59 -13.43 -20.53
CA GLY A 259 -14.19 -14.81 -20.85
C GLY A 259 -12.99 -14.92 -21.80
N THR A 260 -12.34 -13.80 -22.16
CA THR A 260 -11.23 -13.80 -23.13
C THR A 260 -9.84 -13.86 -22.49
N PHE A 261 -9.75 -13.82 -21.16
CA PHE A 261 -8.47 -13.93 -20.47
C PHE A 261 -7.78 -15.27 -20.78
N ARG A 262 -6.48 -15.18 -21.05
CA ARG A 262 -5.62 -16.36 -21.29
C ARG A 262 -4.40 -16.36 -20.38
N ARG A 263 -3.84 -15.17 -20.16
CA ARG A 263 -2.64 -14.91 -19.38
C ARG A 263 -2.44 -13.41 -19.20
N LEU A 264 -1.62 -13.05 -18.22
CA LEU A 264 -1.14 -11.68 -18.03
C LEU A 264 -0.25 -11.29 -19.21
N SER A 265 -0.32 -10.04 -19.66
CA SER A 265 0.28 -9.57 -20.91
C SER A 265 1.62 -8.89 -20.67
N CYS A 266 1.76 -8.18 -19.55
CA CYS A 266 2.89 -7.35 -19.17
C CYS A 266 3.03 -7.26 -17.64
N VAL A 267 4.15 -6.75 -17.13
CA VAL A 267 4.41 -6.59 -15.69
C VAL A 267 3.36 -5.67 -15.03
N ALA A 268 2.89 -4.64 -15.75
CA ALA A 268 1.82 -3.77 -15.24
C ALA A 268 0.52 -4.55 -14.96
N GLU A 269 0.22 -5.61 -15.72
CA GLU A 269 -0.93 -6.48 -15.42
C GLU A 269 -0.69 -7.39 -14.21
N GLU A 270 0.54 -7.83 -13.96
CA GLU A 270 0.91 -8.58 -12.74
C GLU A 270 0.75 -7.69 -11.50
N LEU A 271 1.23 -6.46 -11.56
CA LEU A 271 1.04 -5.47 -10.49
C LEU A 271 -0.44 -5.11 -10.29
N ALA A 272 -1.19 -4.94 -11.38
CA ALA A 272 -2.64 -4.70 -11.32
C ALA A 272 -3.39 -5.86 -10.65
N LEU A 273 -3.02 -7.11 -10.95
CA LEU A 273 -3.60 -8.28 -10.32
C LEU A 273 -3.29 -8.33 -8.82
N LYS A 274 -2.05 -8.02 -8.43
CA LYS A 274 -1.67 -7.91 -7.02
C LYS A 274 -2.54 -6.89 -6.29
N LEU A 275 -2.67 -5.66 -6.83
CA LEU A 275 -3.50 -4.62 -6.22
C LEU A 275 -4.98 -5.01 -6.14
N LEU A 276 -5.51 -5.68 -7.17
CA LEU A 276 -6.88 -6.19 -7.15
C LEU A 276 -7.10 -7.25 -6.06
N LEU A 277 -6.13 -8.14 -5.87
CA LEU A 277 -6.18 -9.16 -4.82
C LEU A 277 -6.11 -8.53 -3.42
N ASP A 278 -5.26 -7.53 -3.25
CA ASP A 278 -5.13 -6.79 -1.98
C ASP A 278 -6.43 -6.03 -1.67
N GLU A 279 -7.02 -5.35 -2.66
CA GLU A 279 -8.32 -4.67 -2.52
C GLU A 279 -9.45 -5.65 -2.19
N ALA A 280 -9.47 -6.83 -2.80
CA ALA A 280 -10.45 -7.85 -2.49
C ALA A 280 -10.32 -8.35 -1.04
N ARG A 281 -9.09 -8.53 -0.54
CA ARG A 281 -8.85 -8.90 0.86
C ARG A 281 -9.32 -7.81 1.81
N VAL A 282 -8.94 -6.56 1.58
CA VAL A 282 -9.38 -5.40 2.39
C VAL A 282 -10.90 -5.29 2.41
N THR A 283 -11.55 -5.46 1.26
CA THR A 283 -13.02 -5.43 1.16
C THR A 283 -13.65 -6.57 1.98
N LEU A 284 -13.14 -7.80 1.86
CA LEU A 284 -13.64 -8.95 2.60
C LEU A 284 -13.41 -8.81 4.12
N GLU A 285 -12.26 -8.30 4.54
CA GLU A 285 -11.96 -8.01 5.95
C GLU A 285 -12.89 -6.96 6.52
N THR A 286 -13.14 -5.89 5.76
CA THR A 286 -14.05 -4.79 6.16
C THR A 286 -15.45 -5.31 6.52
N PHE A 287 -15.95 -6.33 5.81
CA PHE A 287 -17.25 -6.95 6.09
C PHE A 287 -17.17 -8.20 6.98
N GLY A 288 -15.99 -8.56 7.51
CA GLY A 288 -15.80 -9.77 8.32
C GLY A 288 -16.01 -11.08 7.55
N LEU A 289 -15.79 -11.05 6.23
CA LEU A 289 -16.00 -12.17 5.30
C LEU A 289 -14.70 -12.89 4.89
N LEU A 290 -13.53 -12.38 5.28
CA LEU A 290 -12.23 -13.03 5.02
C LEU A 290 -11.97 -14.15 6.05
N GLY A 291 -12.57 -15.31 5.82
CA GLY A 291 -12.22 -16.54 6.53
C GLY A 291 -11.07 -17.30 5.87
N ASP A 292 -10.47 -18.26 6.60
CA ASP A 292 -9.34 -19.09 6.12
C ASP A 292 -9.61 -19.73 4.74
N GLY A 293 -10.83 -20.21 4.50
CA GLY A 293 -11.23 -20.81 3.23
C GLY A 293 -11.21 -19.82 2.07
N VAL A 294 -11.66 -18.59 2.30
CA VAL A 294 -11.67 -17.51 1.30
C VAL A 294 -10.25 -17.00 1.06
N SER A 295 -9.43 -16.86 2.11
CA SER A 295 -8.01 -16.51 1.96
C SER A 295 -7.26 -17.54 1.11
N THR A 296 -7.42 -18.83 1.44
CA THR A 296 -6.82 -19.94 0.69
C THR A 296 -7.28 -19.93 -0.77
N ALA A 297 -8.56 -19.60 -1.02
CA ALA A 297 -9.12 -19.51 -2.36
C ALA A 297 -8.47 -18.38 -3.18
N LEU A 298 -8.28 -17.20 -2.58
CA LEU A 298 -7.60 -16.07 -3.21
C LEU A 298 -6.11 -16.35 -3.46
N GLU A 299 -5.44 -17.00 -2.53
CA GLU A 299 -4.04 -17.45 -2.69
C GLU A 299 -3.91 -18.45 -3.84
N THR A 300 -4.77 -19.47 -3.89
CA THR A 300 -4.76 -20.46 -4.98
C THR A 300 -5.04 -19.82 -6.33
N PHE A 301 -5.95 -18.84 -6.38
CA PHE A 301 -6.21 -18.07 -7.57
C PHE A 301 -4.97 -17.27 -7.99
N ALA A 302 -4.31 -16.58 -7.04
CA ALA A 302 -3.10 -15.82 -7.31
C ALA A 302 -1.99 -16.71 -7.89
N ASP A 303 -1.75 -17.88 -7.30
CA ASP A 303 -0.76 -18.87 -7.76
C ASP A 303 -1.08 -19.44 -9.15
N THR A 304 -2.37 -19.51 -9.50
CA THR A 304 -2.81 -20.03 -10.81
C THR A 304 -2.69 -18.99 -11.92
N VAL A 305 -2.94 -17.72 -11.60
CA VAL A 305 -3.02 -16.64 -12.60
C VAL A 305 -1.66 -15.98 -12.84
N HIS A 306 -0.82 -15.85 -11.81
CA HIS A 306 0.58 -15.46 -12.01
C HIS A 306 1.36 -16.62 -12.63
N GLU A 307 2.13 -16.35 -13.68
CA GLU A 307 2.95 -17.38 -14.34
C GLU A 307 4.24 -17.66 -13.56
N ASP A 308 4.73 -16.66 -12.82
CA ASP A 308 5.94 -16.68 -12.01
C ASP A 308 5.80 -15.64 -10.87
N MET A 309 6.83 -15.57 -10.02
CA MET A 309 6.87 -14.64 -8.88
C MET A 309 7.78 -13.43 -9.14
N ASP A 310 8.20 -13.19 -10.38
CA ASP A 310 9.24 -12.18 -10.68
C ASP A 310 8.79 -10.77 -10.27
N HIS A 311 7.50 -10.45 -10.45
CA HIS A 311 6.91 -9.17 -10.03
C HIS A 311 7.05 -8.91 -8.51
N THR A 312 7.14 -9.95 -7.68
CA THR A 312 7.32 -9.78 -6.22
C THR A 312 8.68 -9.22 -5.87
N TRP A 313 9.69 -9.45 -6.71
CA TRP A 313 11.06 -8.97 -6.48
C TRP A 313 11.19 -7.47 -6.70
N LEU A 314 10.25 -6.85 -7.42
CA LEU A 314 10.16 -5.38 -7.53
C LEU A 314 9.91 -4.71 -6.17
N TYR A 315 9.41 -5.46 -5.18
CA TYR A 315 9.18 -4.96 -3.83
C TYR A 315 10.38 -5.20 -2.89
N ASP A 316 11.37 -5.99 -3.29
CA ASP A 316 12.58 -6.27 -2.50
C ASP A 316 13.79 -5.54 -3.07
N ASP A 317 14.17 -4.43 -2.45
CA ASP A 317 15.28 -3.57 -2.92
C ASP A 317 16.63 -4.30 -2.93
N SER A 318 16.78 -5.40 -2.19
CA SER A 318 18.00 -6.22 -2.23
C SER A 318 18.16 -6.99 -3.55
N LEU A 319 17.07 -7.12 -4.32
CA LEU A 319 17.02 -7.81 -5.60
C LEU A 319 17.03 -6.85 -6.80
N ASP A 320 17.36 -5.58 -6.60
CA ASP A 320 17.43 -4.61 -7.69
C ASP A 320 18.51 -4.98 -8.74
N GLY A 321 18.15 -4.87 -10.02
CA GLY A 321 19.00 -5.24 -11.15
C GLY A 321 19.26 -6.73 -11.32
N ILE A 322 18.52 -7.60 -10.62
CA ILE A 322 18.68 -9.06 -10.72
C ILE A 322 18.44 -9.58 -12.14
N GLU A 323 17.54 -8.95 -12.92
CA GLU A 323 17.25 -9.26 -14.31
C GLU A 323 18.45 -9.00 -15.23
N GLU A 324 19.35 -8.09 -14.85
CA GLU A 324 20.60 -7.81 -15.56
C GLU A 324 21.76 -8.70 -15.08
N SER A 325 21.58 -9.38 -13.94
CA SER A 325 22.61 -10.22 -13.36
C SER A 325 22.76 -11.56 -14.12
N PRO A 326 23.95 -12.20 -14.06
CA PRO A 326 24.11 -13.56 -14.56
C PRO A 326 23.18 -14.57 -13.88
N VAL A 327 22.80 -14.31 -12.63
CA VAL A 327 21.90 -15.17 -11.84
C VAL A 327 20.47 -15.06 -12.34
N GLY A 328 19.95 -13.85 -12.57
CA GLY A 328 18.62 -13.65 -13.12
C GLY A 328 18.48 -14.16 -14.55
N ASN A 329 19.51 -13.98 -15.39
CA ASN A 329 19.55 -14.61 -16.71
C ASN A 329 19.50 -16.14 -16.65
N ALA A 330 20.19 -16.76 -15.68
CA ALA A 330 20.17 -18.21 -15.50
C ALA A 330 18.83 -18.73 -14.95
N LEU A 331 18.11 -17.91 -14.17
CA LEU A 331 16.78 -18.21 -13.65
C LEU A 331 15.65 -17.89 -14.65
N GLY A 332 15.98 -17.24 -15.78
CA GLY A 332 15.00 -16.88 -16.80
C GLY A 332 14.09 -15.72 -16.40
N VAL A 333 14.57 -14.85 -15.52
CA VAL A 333 13.84 -13.69 -14.99
C VAL A 333 13.38 -12.80 -16.14
N ARG A 334 12.09 -12.44 -16.13
CA ARG A 334 11.54 -11.57 -17.17
C ARG A 334 12.10 -10.15 -17.05
N PRO A 335 12.00 -9.33 -18.12
CA PRO A 335 12.48 -7.96 -18.05
C PRO A 335 11.66 -7.16 -17.02
N LEU A 336 12.29 -6.82 -15.89
CA LEU A 336 11.69 -6.11 -14.76
C LEU A 336 11.88 -4.58 -14.83
N ARG A 337 12.61 -4.09 -15.83
CA ARG A 337 12.91 -2.66 -15.98
C ARG A 337 11.62 -1.87 -16.14
N PHE A 338 11.53 -0.75 -15.43
CA PHE A 338 10.35 0.12 -15.43
C PHE A 338 9.80 0.45 -16.84
N LYS A 339 10.67 0.83 -17.77
CA LYS A 339 10.28 1.16 -19.16
C LYS A 339 9.62 0.00 -19.92
N GLU A 340 9.80 -1.23 -19.46
CA GLU A 340 9.28 -2.45 -20.09
C GLU A 340 7.95 -2.90 -19.44
N TRP A 341 7.47 -2.22 -18.39
CA TRP A 341 6.29 -2.66 -17.63
C TRP A 341 5.00 -2.74 -18.44
N PHE A 342 4.85 -1.89 -19.45
CA PHE A 342 3.72 -1.89 -20.37
C PHE A 342 4.02 -2.61 -21.69
N THR A 343 5.17 -3.28 -21.79
CA THR A 343 5.54 -4.04 -22.99
C THR A 343 5.05 -5.48 -22.87
N PRO A 344 4.51 -6.09 -23.96
CA PRO A 344 4.13 -7.50 -23.94
C PRO A 344 5.31 -8.42 -23.58
N LEU A 345 5.11 -9.35 -22.64
CA LEU A 345 6.14 -10.30 -22.20
C LEU A 345 6.55 -11.29 -23.31
N ASP A 346 5.67 -11.55 -24.27
CA ASP A 346 5.97 -12.32 -25.48
C ASP A 346 5.15 -11.83 -26.68
N LYS A 347 5.55 -12.24 -27.89
CA LYS A 347 4.93 -11.80 -29.17
C LYS A 347 3.45 -12.20 -29.35
N GLY A 348 2.93 -13.09 -28.50
CA GLY A 348 1.54 -13.54 -28.51
C GLY A 348 0.64 -12.79 -27.53
N ARG A 349 1.20 -11.91 -26.69
CA ARG A 349 0.47 -11.09 -25.73
C ARG A 349 0.17 -9.71 -26.33
N HIS A 350 -0.90 -9.08 -25.83
CA HIS A 350 -1.37 -7.79 -26.30
C HIS A 350 -1.62 -6.87 -25.12
N VAL A 351 -1.09 -5.65 -25.18
CA VAL A 351 -1.33 -4.57 -24.21
C VAL A 351 -2.19 -3.51 -24.88
N HIS A 352 -3.05 -2.83 -24.12
CA HIS A 352 -3.91 -1.79 -24.66
C HIS A 352 -3.09 -0.67 -25.34
N PRO A 353 -3.46 -0.15 -26.54
CA PRO A 353 -2.65 0.82 -27.28
C PRO A 353 -2.35 2.12 -26.54
N TYR A 354 -3.24 2.55 -25.63
CA TYR A 354 -2.97 3.72 -24.78
C TYR A 354 -1.86 3.48 -23.76
N ALA A 355 -1.65 2.22 -23.35
CA ALA A 355 -0.62 1.86 -22.39
C ALA A 355 0.76 1.67 -23.04
N THR A 356 0.86 1.56 -24.37
CA THR A 356 2.14 1.43 -25.09
C THR A 356 2.81 2.80 -25.32
N ASP A 357 4.15 2.81 -25.33
CA ASP A 357 4.99 4.03 -25.42
C ASP A 357 5.04 4.67 -26.84
N ASP A 358 4.33 4.10 -27.82
CA ASP A 358 4.46 4.41 -29.25
C ASP A 358 3.93 5.79 -29.70
N GLN A 359 3.77 6.76 -28.80
CA GLN A 359 3.29 8.12 -29.14
C GLN A 359 4.35 9.23 -29.09
N LEU A 360 5.65 8.94 -28.91
CA LEU A 360 6.69 9.98 -28.84
C LEU A 360 7.76 9.98 -29.95
N ASP A 361 7.66 9.13 -30.96
CA ASP A 361 8.60 9.11 -32.11
C ASP A 361 7.96 9.59 -33.43
N THR A 362 7.33 10.79 -33.42
CA THR A 362 7.03 11.54 -34.67
C THR A 362 7.34 13.02 -34.57
#